data_AF-A0A3P7IXQ5-F1
#
_entry.id   AF-A0A3P7IXQ5-F1
#
_cell.length_a   1.000
_cell.length_b   1.000
_cell.length_c   1.000
_cell.angle_alpha   90.00
_cell.angle_beta   90.00
_cell.angle_gamma   90.00
#
_symmetry.space_group_name_H-M   'P 1'
#
loop_
_entity.id
_entity.type
_entity.pdbx_description
1 polymer ?
#
loop_
_entity_poly.entity_id
_entity_poly.type
_entity_poly.pdbx_seq_one_letter_code
_entity_poly.pdbx_strand_id
1 'polypeptide(L)'
;MRGIYKDLIVMLHGNNLIDDGQLKAKTESSFFGDKMIDILPLENDRVFRQAREYHTDHYLIQVMKDDIETALLELCTASEFPDVLLINSCLWDITRYSRAYEDVVRPNINRQAAVERSSLEEFLERISMLIRRLRLIMPATTQIFTEASFSKL
;
A
#
# COMPACT_ATOMS: atom_id res chain seq x y z
N MET A 1 4.96 0.35 -4.62
CA MET A 1 4.93 -0.54 -3.44
C MET A 1 4.73 -1.98 -3.82
N ARG A 2 5.73 -2.57 -4.47
CA ARG A 2 5.79 -4.04 -4.63
C ARG A 2 6.67 -4.69 -3.57
N GLY A 3 7.60 -3.96 -2.96
CA GLY A 3 8.54 -4.51 -1.98
C GLY A 3 7.87 -5.12 -0.77
N ILE A 4 7.25 -4.29 0.10
CA ILE A 4 6.59 -4.78 1.32
C ILE A 4 5.57 -5.89 1.01
N TYR A 5 4.72 -5.70 0.01
CA TYR A 5 3.75 -6.71 -0.41
C TYR A 5 4.41 -8.05 -0.76
N LYS A 6 5.45 -8.02 -1.60
CA LYS A 6 6.16 -9.22 -2.02
C LYS A 6 6.97 -9.84 -0.88
N ASP A 7 7.62 -9.03 -0.06
CA ASP A 7 8.36 -9.47 1.12
C ASP A 7 7.45 -10.24 2.07
N LEU A 8 6.26 -9.71 2.38
CA LEU A 8 5.29 -10.39 3.22
C LEU A 8 4.90 -11.76 2.63
N ILE A 9 4.64 -11.83 1.33
CA ILE A 9 4.28 -13.09 0.68
C ILE A 9 5.43 -14.10 0.72
N VAL A 10 6.67 -13.67 0.47
CA VAL A 10 7.84 -14.57 0.54
C VAL A 10 8.08 -15.05 1.98
N MET A 11 7.93 -14.15 2.95
CA MET A 11 8.03 -14.49 4.37
C MET A 11 7.01 -15.56 4.75
N LEU A 12 5.76 -15.47 4.28
CA LEU A 12 4.73 -16.48 4.54
C LEU A 12 5.06 -17.87 3.95
N HIS A 13 5.83 -17.94 2.85
CA HIS A 13 6.13 -19.21 2.18
C HIS A 13 7.40 -19.89 2.68
N GLY A 14 8.35 -19.14 3.25
CA GLY A 14 9.67 -19.71 3.54
C GLY A 14 10.48 -19.01 4.62
N ASN A 15 9.88 -18.09 5.40
CA ASN A 15 10.57 -17.29 6.42
C ASN A 15 11.84 -16.59 5.89
N ASN A 16 11.86 -16.25 4.61
CA ASN A 16 12.97 -15.57 3.96
C ASN A 16 12.52 -14.21 3.42
N LEU A 17 13.48 -13.31 3.22
CA LEU A 17 13.25 -12.07 2.46
C LEU A 17 13.35 -12.35 0.96
N ILE A 18 12.71 -11.50 0.16
CA ILE A 18 12.76 -11.65 -1.29
C ILE A 18 14.16 -11.38 -1.83
N ASP A 19 14.53 -12.11 -2.89
CA ASP A 19 15.73 -11.80 -3.67
C ASP A 19 15.59 -10.46 -4.42
N ASP A 20 16.68 -9.70 -4.49
CA ASP A 20 16.70 -8.37 -5.13
C ASP A 20 16.33 -8.42 -6.62
N GLY A 21 16.61 -9.53 -7.31
CA GLY A 21 16.18 -9.75 -8.69
C GLY A 21 14.66 -9.87 -8.81
N GLN A 22 14.02 -10.62 -7.91
CA GLN A 22 12.56 -10.79 -7.87
C GLN A 22 11.85 -9.51 -7.38
N LEU A 23 12.49 -8.75 -6.50
CA LEU A 23 12.02 -7.43 -6.07
C LEU A 23 11.93 -6.45 -7.25
N LYS A 24 12.94 -6.48 -8.13
CA LYS A 24 13.07 -5.60 -9.29
C LYS A 24 12.32 -6.03 -10.53
N ALA A 25 11.93 -7.30 -10.67
CA ALA A 25 11.05 -7.77 -11.73
C ALA A 25 9.84 -6.82 -11.83
N LYS A 26 9.18 -6.65 -12.98
CA LYS A 26 7.99 -5.78 -13.11
C LYS A 26 6.92 -6.51 -13.92
N THR A 27 5.69 -6.01 -13.87
CA THR A 27 4.59 -6.44 -14.76
C THR A 27 4.33 -7.96 -14.77
N GLU A 28 4.55 -8.63 -13.64
CA GLU A 28 4.23 -10.05 -13.50
C GLU A 28 2.70 -10.23 -13.51
N SER A 29 2.22 -11.29 -14.17
CA SER A 29 0.80 -11.65 -14.14
C SER A 29 0.38 -12.16 -12.75
N SER A 30 1.26 -12.92 -12.09
CA SER A 30 1.08 -13.42 -10.72
C SER A 30 2.45 -13.52 -10.00
N PHE A 31 2.43 -13.45 -8.68
CA PHE A 31 3.55 -13.62 -7.75
C PHE A 31 3.10 -14.54 -6.62
N PHE A 32 3.70 -15.74 -6.52
CA PHE A 32 3.31 -16.77 -5.53
C PHE A 32 1.81 -17.10 -5.51
N GLY A 33 1.16 -17.11 -6.68
CA GLY A 33 -0.26 -17.44 -6.78
C GLY A 33 -1.20 -16.30 -6.37
N ASP A 34 -0.68 -15.10 -6.14
CA ASP A 34 -1.52 -13.92 -5.97
C ASP A 34 -2.39 -13.65 -7.22
N LYS A 35 -3.48 -12.93 -6.99
CA LYS A 35 -4.43 -12.51 -8.01
C LYS A 35 -4.32 -11.01 -8.22
N MET A 36 -4.43 -10.60 -9.49
CA MET A 36 -4.57 -9.20 -9.85
C MET A 36 -6.05 -8.83 -9.78
N ILE A 37 -6.42 -7.95 -8.84
CA ILE A 37 -7.81 -7.51 -8.65
C ILE A 37 -8.14 -6.41 -9.64
N ASP A 38 -7.22 -5.47 -9.83
CA ASP A 38 -7.47 -4.36 -10.73
C ASP A 38 -6.19 -3.85 -11.40
N ILE A 39 -6.33 -3.45 -12.66
CA ILE A 39 -5.26 -2.86 -13.45
C ILE A 39 -5.80 -1.67 -14.24
N LEU A 40 -5.17 -0.51 -14.05
CA LEU A 40 -5.37 0.64 -14.92
C LEU A 40 -4.10 0.84 -15.76
N PRO A 41 -4.05 0.34 -17.00
CA PRO A 41 -2.93 0.59 -17.89
C PRO A 41 -2.89 2.05 -18.34
N LEU A 42 -1.69 2.58 -18.49
CA LEU A 42 -1.36 3.84 -19.14
C LEU A 42 -0.90 3.56 -20.58
N GLU A 43 -0.95 4.59 -21.43
CA GLU A 43 -0.27 4.54 -22.72
C GLU A 43 1.23 4.24 -22.55
N ASN A 44 1.78 3.41 -23.45
CA ASN A 44 3.17 2.92 -23.47
C ASN A 44 3.52 1.87 -22.40
N ASP A 45 2.66 0.86 -22.20
CA ASP A 45 2.93 -0.33 -21.34
C ASP A 45 3.25 0.00 -19.87
N ARG A 46 2.83 1.17 -19.40
CA ARG A 46 2.98 1.56 -17.99
C ARG A 46 1.70 1.21 -17.24
N VAL A 47 1.80 0.79 -15.99
CA VAL A 47 0.62 0.52 -15.15
C VAL A 47 0.45 1.68 -14.17
N PHE A 48 -0.72 2.33 -14.18
CA PHE A 48 -1.08 3.41 -13.27
C PHE A 48 -1.54 2.91 -11.90
N ARG A 49 -2.45 1.94 -11.93
CA ARG A 49 -3.09 1.33 -10.77
C ARG A 49 -2.91 -0.16 -10.90
N GLN A 50 -2.39 -0.79 -9.86
CA GLN A 50 -2.31 -2.25 -9.76
C GLN A 50 -2.77 -2.63 -8.35
N ALA A 51 -3.97 -3.19 -8.24
CA ALA A 51 -4.44 -3.81 -7.02
C ALA A 51 -4.18 -5.32 -7.09
N ARG A 52 -3.63 -5.87 -6.00
CA ARG A 52 -3.30 -7.29 -5.90
C ARG A 52 -3.78 -7.85 -4.58
N GLU A 53 -4.10 -9.13 -4.59
CA GLU A 53 -4.52 -9.89 -3.43
C GLU A 53 -3.83 -11.24 -3.40
N TYR A 54 -3.27 -11.54 -2.25
CA TYR A 54 -2.88 -12.89 -1.88
C TYR A 54 -3.80 -13.34 -0.76
N HIS A 55 -4.53 -14.42 -0.99
CA HIS A 55 -5.54 -14.93 -0.07
C HIS A 55 -5.41 -16.45 0.09
N THR A 56 -5.34 -16.89 1.33
CA THR A 56 -5.41 -18.29 1.77
C THR A 56 -6.38 -18.39 2.95
N ASP A 57 -6.61 -19.61 3.44
CA ASP A 57 -7.46 -19.84 4.61
C ASP A 57 -7.01 -19.08 5.88
N HIS A 58 -5.75 -18.63 5.93
CA HIS A 58 -5.15 -18.00 7.12
C HIS A 58 -4.62 -16.58 6.89
N TYR A 59 -4.42 -16.18 5.64
CA TYR A 59 -3.75 -14.93 5.30
C TYR A 59 -4.51 -14.18 4.22
N LEU A 60 -4.76 -12.89 4.48
CA LEU A 60 -5.22 -11.94 3.47
C LEU A 60 -4.20 -10.80 3.39
N ILE A 61 -3.56 -10.64 2.24
CA ILE A 61 -2.70 -9.50 1.93
C ILE A 61 -3.26 -8.83 0.69
N GLN A 62 -3.74 -7.60 0.85
CA GLN A 62 -4.30 -6.80 -0.24
C GLN A 62 -3.55 -5.47 -0.39
N VAL A 63 -3.41 -5.02 -1.64
CA VAL A 63 -2.97 -3.67 -1.99
C VAL A 63 -4.16 -2.96 -2.63
N MET A 64 -4.76 -2.02 -1.90
CA MET A 64 -5.96 -1.29 -2.33
C MET A 64 -5.72 0.22 -2.27
N LYS A 65 -6.22 0.95 -3.27
CA LYS A 65 -6.07 2.41 -3.36
C LYS A 65 -7.33 3.15 -2.91
N ASP A 66 -8.50 2.73 -3.39
CA ASP A 66 -9.71 3.57 -3.28
C ASP A 66 -10.80 2.98 -2.37
N ASP A 67 -10.74 1.68 -2.08
CA ASP A 67 -11.84 0.94 -1.44
C ASP A 67 -11.60 0.64 0.04
N ILE A 68 -11.02 1.59 0.79
CA ILE A 68 -10.85 1.43 2.25
C ILE A 68 -12.22 1.15 2.91
N GLU A 69 -13.29 1.80 2.45
CA GLU A 69 -14.63 1.58 3.02
C GLU A 69 -15.13 0.17 2.77
N THR A 70 -14.90 -0.39 1.58
CA THR A 70 -15.25 -1.78 1.25
C THR A 70 -14.42 -2.76 2.07
N ALA A 71 -13.09 -2.56 2.14
CA ALA A 71 -12.22 -3.40 2.96
C ALA A 71 -12.64 -3.38 4.44
N LEU A 72 -13.12 -2.24 4.93
CA LEU A 72 -13.63 -2.12 6.28
C LEU A 72 -14.98 -2.77 6.48
N LEU A 73 -15.87 -2.66 5.49
CA LEU A 73 -17.14 -3.36 5.53
C LEU A 73 -16.91 -4.87 5.58
N GLU A 74 -16.03 -5.39 4.71
CA GLU A 74 -15.61 -6.79 4.70
C GLU A 74 -15.06 -7.19 6.07
N LEU A 75 -14.13 -6.41 6.63
CA LEU A 75 -13.58 -6.63 7.97
C LEU A 75 -14.64 -6.65 9.08
N CYS A 76 -15.62 -5.74 9.02
CA CYS A 76 -16.70 -5.66 10.03
C CYS A 76 -17.74 -6.77 9.87
N THR A 77 -17.90 -7.31 8.67
CA THR A 77 -18.83 -8.41 8.38
C THR A 77 -18.20 -9.80 8.53
N ALA A 78 -16.87 -9.87 8.60
CA ALA A 78 -16.15 -11.10 8.84
C ALA A 78 -16.51 -11.68 10.23
N SER A 79 -16.56 -13.00 10.33
CA SER A 79 -16.82 -13.69 11.61
C SER A 79 -15.66 -13.54 12.59
N GLU A 80 -14.45 -13.30 12.07
CA GLU A 80 -13.22 -13.20 12.84
C GLU A 80 -12.42 -11.96 12.40
N PHE A 81 -11.75 -11.33 13.36
CA PHE A 81 -10.83 -10.22 13.09
C PHE A 81 -9.42 -10.77 12.86
N PRO A 82 -8.62 -10.12 12.00
CA PRO A 82 -7.23 -10.50 11.80
C PRO A 82 -6.42 -10.25 13.07
N ASP A 83 -5.42 -11.11 13.31
CA ASP A 83 -4.45 -10.91 14.38
C ASP A 83 -3.51 -9.73 14.09
N VAL A 84 -3.24 -9.47 12.80
CA VAL A 84 -2.33 -8.43 12.35
C VAL A 84 -2.96 -7.64 11.21
N LEU A 85 -3.01 -6.31 11.35
CA LEU A 85 -3.43 -5.39 10.31
C LEU A 85 -2.27 -4.46 9.94
N LEU A 86 -1.82 -4.53 8.70
CA LEU A 86 -0.80 -3.63 8.15
C LEU A 86 -1.44 -2.60 7.21
N ILE A 87 -1.26 -1.32 7.53
CA ILE A 87 -1.73 -0.20 6.71
C ILE A 87 -0.50 0.58 6.23
N ASN A 88 -0.25 0.59 4.92
CA ASN A 88 0.86 1.34 4.33
C ASN A 88 0.31 2.42 3.39
N SER A 89 0.82 3.66 3.51
CA SER A 89 0.41 4.80 2.69
C SER A 89 0.61 4.60 1.21
N CYS A 90 1.48 3.67 0.86
CA CYS A 90 1.80 3.42 -0.52
C CYS A 90 2.32 4.68 -1.22
N LEU A 91 2.98 5.56 -0.48
CA LEU A 91 3.68 6.71 -1.02
C LEU A 91 5.16 6.41 -0.92
N TRP A 92 5.82 6.41 -2.06
CA TRP A 92 7.27 6.26 -2.14
C TRP A 92 7.80 7.53 -2.78
N ASP A 93 8.75 8.17 -2.11
CA ASP A 93 9.53 9.28 -2.66
C ASP A 93 8.88 10.68 -2.70
N ILE A 94 8.14 11.07 -1.65
CA ILE A 94 7.70 12.47 -1.48
C ILE A 94 8.90 13.43 -1.40
N THR A 95 10.03 12.96 -0.85
CA THR A 95 11.27 13.73 -0.74
C THR A 95 11.93 13.97 -2.11
N ARG A 96 11.63 13.19 -3.16
CA ARG A 96 12.04 13.48 -4.54
C ARG A 96 11.62 14.87 -5.00
N TYR A 97 10.47 15.29 -4.50
CA TYR A 97 9.86 16.57 -4.81
C TYR A 97 10.17 17.65 -3.77
N SER A 98 11.04 17.38 -2.80
CA SER A 98 11.51 18.41 -1.85
C SER A 98 12.12 19.63 -2.59
N ARG A 99 12.77 19.38 -3.72
CA ARG A 99 13.30 20.42 -4.61
C ARG A 99 12.26 21.12 -5.47
N ALA A 100 11.02 20.64 -5.53
CA ALA A 100 9.92 21.27 -6.28
C ALA A 100 9.49 22.64 -5.72
N TYR A 101 10.19 23.14 -4.71
CA TYR A 101 10.01 24.48 -4.15
C TYR A 101 11.27 25.34 -4.26
N GLU A 102 12.34 24.84 -4.90
CA GLU A 102 13.44 25.67 -5.36
C GLU A 102 12.94 26.48 -6.57
N ASP A 103 13.17 27.80 -6.59
CA ASP A 103 12.67 28.74 -7.63
C ASP A 103 13.07 28.38 -9.08
N VAL A 104 13.95 27.39 -9.25
CA VAL A 104 14.51 26.94 -10.53
C VAL A 104 13.76 25.74 -11.12
N VAL A 105 12.78 25.17 -10.41
CA VAL A 105 12.12 23.93 -10.85
C VAL A 105 10.95 24.19 -11.82
N ARG A 106 10.87 23.35 -12.87
CA ARG A 106 9.82 23.41 -13.89
C ARG A 106 8.42 23.32 -13.23
N PRO A 107 7.44 24.16 -13.62
CA PRO A 107 6.14 24.24 -12.96
C PRO A 107 5.35 22.92 -12.90
N ASN A 108 5.61 21.99 -13.82
CA ASN A 108 4.98 20.65 -13.83
C ASN A 108 5.41 19.78 -12.63
N ILE A 109 6.62 19.97 -12.11
CA ILE A 109 7.14 19.20 -10.98
C ILE A 109 6.53 19.73 -9.67
N ASN A 110 6.33 21.04 -9.56
CA ASN A 110 5.68 21.70 -8.42
C ASN A 110 4.22 21.27 -8.29
N ARG A 111 3.52 21.08 -9.42
CA ARG A 111 2.14 20.57 -9.43
C ARG A 111 2.06 19.12 -8.95
N GLN A 112 2.95 18.25 -9.41
CA GLN A 112 2.98 16.84 -8.97
C GLN A 112 3.29 16.72 -7.47
N ALA A 113 4.25 17.50 -6.98
CA ALA A 113 4.59 17.58 -5.56
C ALA A 113 3.40 17.97 -4.68
N ALA A 114 2.64 18.97 -5.11
CA ALA A 114 1.45 19.44 -4.40
C ALA A 114 0.34 18.37 -4.38
N VAL A 115 0.13 17.65 -5.48
CA VAL A 115 -0.85 16.55 -5.55
C VAL A 115 -0.46 15.43 -4.60
N GLU A 116 0.79 14.97 -4.63
CA GLU A 116 1.25 13.87 -3.76
C GLU A 116 1.19 14.25 -2.28
N ARG A 117 1.53 15.50 -1.93
CA ARG A 117 1.38 16.01 -0.57
C ARG A 117 -0.08 16.04 -0.12
N SER A 118 -0.98 16.56 -0.96
CA SER A 118 -2.42 16.57 -0.67
C SER A 118 -2.94 15.15 -0.46
N SER A 119 -2.50 14.19 -1.29
CA SER A 119 -2.88 12.78 -1.12
C SER A 119 -2.32 12.16 0.16
N LEU A 120 -1.10 12.52 0.58
CA LEU A 120 -0.55 12.09 1.87
C LEU A 120 -1.37 12.66 3.04
N GLU A 121 -1.66 13.96 3.01
CA GLU A 121 -2.42 14.63 4.07
C GLU A 121 -3.82 13.99 4.20
N GLU A 122 -4.51 13.76 3.08
CA GLU A 122 -5.79 13.04 3.03
C GLU A 122 -5.65 11.60 3.57
N PHE A 123 -4.62 10.87 3.16
CA PHE A 123 -4.37 9.51 3.64
C PHE A 123 -4.17 9.50 5.17
N LEU A 124 -3.34 10.40 5.70
CA LEU A 124 -3.07 10.48 7.14
C LEU A 124 -4.33 10.81 7.93
N GLU A 125 -5.17 11.71 7.44
CA GLU A 125 -6.43 12.06 8.08
C GLU A 125 -7.41 10.87 8.09
N ARG A 126 -7.60 10.22 6.94
CA ARG A 126 -8.46 9.04 6.80
C ARG A 126 -8.00 7.87 7.67
N ILE A 127 -6.70 7.58 7.69
CA ILE A 127 -6.12 6.53 8.52
C ILE A 127 -6.19 6.87 10.02
N SER A 128 -6.00 8.14 10.39
CA SER A 128 -6.13 8.57 11.80
C SER A 128 -7.54 8.33 12.35
N MET A 129 -8.57 8.66 11.57
CA MET A 129 -9.95 8.36 11.93
C MET A 129 -10.21 6.86 11.97
N LEU A 130 -9.66 6.13 10.99
CA LEU A 130 -9.84 4.70 10.88
C LEU A 130 -9.27 3.95 12.08
N ILE A 131 -8.01 4.19 12.43
CA ILE A 131 -7.35 3.50 13.56
C ILE A 131 -8.14 3.72 14.86
N ARG A 132 -8.69 4.92 15.08
CA ARG A 132 -9.52 5.19 16.25
C ARG A 132 -10.77 4.31 16.30
N ARG A 133 -11.44 4.11 15.16
CA ARG A 133 -12.62 3.25 15.07
C ARG A 133 -12.27 1.78 15.19
N LEU A 134 -11.20 1.34 14.52
CA LEU A 134 -10.71 -0.04 14.59
C LEU A 134 -10.37 -0.48 16.01
N ARG A 135 -9.76 0.40 16.81
CA ARG A 135 -9.47 0.13 18.24
C ARG A 135 -10.72 -0.09 19.10
N LEU A 136 -11.90 0.36 18.67
CA LEU A 136 -13.15 0.17 19.40
C LEU A 136 -13.84 -1.15 19.06
N ILE A 137 -13.60 -1.67 17.85
CA ILE A 137 -14.29 -2.87 17.34
C ILE A 137 -13.40 -4.12 17.38
N MET A 138 -12.08 -3.96 17.23
CA MET A 138 -11.17 -5.11 17.17
C MET A 138 -10.79 -5.59 18.57
N PRO A 139 -10.54 -6.90 18.74
CA PRO A 139 -10.00 -7.45 19.98
C PRO A 139 -8.69 -6.78 20.39
N ALA A 140 -8.43 -6.73 21.70
CA ALA A 140 -7.16 -6.20 22.23
C ALA A 140 -5.93 -7.02 21.80
N THR A 141 -6.12 -8.22 21.26
CA THR A 141 -5.08 -9.09 20.70
C THR A 141 -4.64 -8.68 19.30
N THR A 142 -5.44 -7.91 18.56
CA THR A 142 -5.10 -7.48 17.20
C THR A 142 -4.02 -6.41 17.22
N GLN A 143 -2.93 -6.66 16.48
CA GLN A 143 -1.83 -5.71 16.30
C GLN A 143 -2.03 -4.87 15.04
N ILE A 144 -1.94 -3.55 15.18
CA ILE A 144 -2.06 -2.62 14.04
C ILE A 144 -0.70 -1.98 13.77
N PHE A 145 -0.16 -2.22 12.58
CA PHE A 145 1.06 -1.56 12.09
C PHE A 145 0.67 -0.55 11.03
N THR A 146 1.09 0.70 11.21
CA THR A 146 0.87 1.75 10.22
C THR A 146 2.19 2.34 9.78
N GLU A 147 2.46 2.32 8.48
CA GLU A 147 3.68 2.86 7.91
C GLU A 147 3.34 3.93 6.88
N ALA A 148 3.90 5.12 7.07
CA ALA A 148 4.02 6.12 6.02
C ALA A 148 5.48 6.11 5.57
N SER A 149 5.77 5.51 4.41
CA SER A 149 7.15 5.38 3.94
C SER A 149 7.67 6.73 3.47
N PHE A 150 8.60 7.32 4.22
CA PHE A 150 9.36 8.50 3.81
C PHE A 150 10.78 8.08 3.48
N SER A 151 11.08 7.79 2.22
CA SER A 151 12.47 7.57 1.80
C SER A 151 13.21 8.90 1.86
N LYS A 152 14.19 9.07 2.76
CA LYS A 152 15.24 10.07 2.57
C LYS A 152 16.27 9.44 1.62
N LEU A 153 16.45 10.05 0.45
CA LEU A 153 17.66 9.89 -0.35
C LEU A 153 18.73 10.85 0.19
#